data_AF-A0A2H4VQX9-F1
#
_entry.id   AF-A0A2H4VQX9-F1
#
_cell.length_a   1.000
_cell.length_b   1.000
_cell.length_c   1.000
_cell.angle_alpha   90.00
_cell.angle_beta   90.00
_cell.angle_gamma   90.00
#
_symmetry.space_group_name_H-M   'P 1'
#
loop_
_entity.id
_entity.type
_entity.pdbx_description
1 polymer ?
#
loop_
_entity_poly.entity_id
_entity_poly.type
_entity_poly.pdbx_seq_one_letter_code
_entity_poly.pdbx_strand_id
1 'polypeptide(L)'
;MDAFEKLIDKLNHLDGEKRLKTLEELEGDCVCPICPSYNDCAKEKDENVFCITGKSEGCINMELGCLCPTCPLAQKYQIGMMNNFYCHRGSETEQK
;
A
#
# COMPACT_ATOMS: atom_id res chain seq x y z
N MET A 1 11.57 -15.47 5.24
CA MET A 1 10.87 -14.36 4.58
C MET A 1 9.38 -14.66 4.55
N ASP A 2 8.57 -13.75 5.08
CA ASP A 2 7.11 -13.83 5.01
C ASP A 2 6.60 -13.54 3.58
N ALA A 3 5.28 -13.60 3.38
CA ALA A 3 4.67 -13.43 2.06
C ALA A 3 4.84 -12.00 1.52
N PHE A 4 4.85 -11.00 2.40
CA PHE A 4 5.03 -9.61 2.04
C PHE A 4 6.49 -9.32 1.68
N GLU A 5 7.47 -9.81 2.45
CA GLU A 5 8.89 -9.70 2.15
C GLU A 5 9.23 -10.32 0.78
N LYS A 6 8.64 -11.48 0.46
CA LYS A 6 8.80 -12.10 -0.87
C LYS A 6 8.21 -11.25 -2.01
N LEU A 7 7.09 -10.58 -1.76
CA LEU A 7 6.48 -9.68 -2.75
C LEU A 7 7.40 -8.47 -3.02
N ILE A 8 7.91 -7.83 -1.96
CA ILE A 8 8.83 -6.69 -2.08
C ILE A 8 10.13 -7.11 -2.76
N ASP A 9 10.71 -8.24 -2.36
CA ASP A 9 11.92 -8.79 -2.99
C ASP A 9 11.70 -9.04 -4.50
N LYS A 10 10.58 -9.67 -4.87
CA LYS A 10 10.22 -9.86 -6.28
C LYS A 10 10.12 -8.53 -7.02
N LEU A 11 9.42 -7.54 -6.46
CA LEU A 11 9.26 -6.21 -7.09
C LEU A 11 10.59 -5.48 -7.27
N ASN A 12 11.55 -5.66 -6.36
CA ASN A 12 12.88 -5.04 -6.44
C ASN A 12 13.78 -5.67 -7.51
N HIS A 13 13.52 -6.92 -7.89
CA HIS A 13 14.24 -7.63 -8.94
C HIS A 13 13.58 -7.52 -10.34
N LEU A 14 12.48 -6.77 -10.46
CA LEU A 14 11.82 -6.52 -11.74
C LEU A 14 12.38 -5.26 -12.43
N ASP A 15 12.53 -5.34 -13.75
CA ASP A 15 12.80 -4.20 -14.61
C ASP A 15 11.66 -3.16 -14.51
N GLY A 16 11.94 -1.88 -14.74
CA GLY A 16 10.98 -0.79 -14.54
C GLY A 16 9.60 -1.00 -15.19
N GLU A 17 9.56 -1.48 -16.43
CA GLU A 17 8.29 -1.76 -17.14
C GLU A 17 7.50 -2.91 -16.49
N LYS A 18 8.18 -4.01 -16.13
CA LYS A 18 7.53 -5.15 -15.46
C LYS A 18 7.07 -4.79 -14.06
N ARG A 19 7.85 -3.97 -13.36
CA ARG A 19 7.51 -3.46 -12.04
C ARG A 19 6.24 -2.62 -12.11
N LEU A 20 6.16 -1.69 -13.06
CA LEU A 20 4.99 -0.82 -13.24
C LEU A 20 3.73 -1.64 -13.52
N LYS A 21 3.80 -2.58 -14.46
CA LYS A 21 2.69 -3.48 -14.77
C LYS A 21 2.24 -4.34 -13.57
N THR A 22 3.20 -4.82 -12.79
CA THR A 22 2.88 -5.58 -11.58
C THR A 22 2.21 -4.69 -10.53
N LEU A 23 2.59 -3.42 -10.40
CA LEU A 23 1.92 -2.48 -9.50
C LEU A 23 0.49 -2.23 -9.93
N GLU A 24 0.23 -1.96 -11.22
CA GLU A 24 -1.12 -1.80 -11.77
C GLU A 24 -2.03 -3.02 -11.47
N GLU A 25 -1.49 -4.23 -11.57
CA GLU A 25 -2.23 -5.46 -11.22
C GLU A 25 -2.57 -5.52 -9.72
N LEU A 26 -1.67 -5.06 -8.84
CA LEU A 26 -1.89 -5.01 -7.39
C LEU A 26 -2.82 -3.86 -6.99
N GLU A 27 -2.84 -2.77 -7.74
CA GLU A 27 -3.73 -1.63 -7.60
C GLU A 27 -5.18 -2.01 -7.81
N GLY A 28 -5.46 -2.86 -8.81
CA GLY A 28 -6.81 -3.40 -9.06
C GLY A 28 -7.41 -4.14 -7.88
N ASP A 29 -6.56 -4.70 -7.01
CA ASP A 29 -6.96 -5.38 -5.77
C ASP A 29 -6.99 -4.43 -4.55
N CYS A 30 -6.54 -3.16 -4.66
CA CYS A 30 -6.56 -2.24 -3.51
C CYS A 30 -7.93 -1.60 -3.27
N VAL A 31 -8.33 -1.58 -2.00
CA VAL A 31 -9.48 -0.81 -1.50
C VAL A 31 -9.11 0.62 -1.07
N CYS A 32 -7.89 1.07 -1.39
CA CYS A 32 -7.35 2.38 -1.02
C CYS A 32 -8.33 3.52 -1.39
N PRO A 33 -8.91 3.57 -2.61
CA PRO A 33 -9.76 4.70 -3.02
C PRO A 33 -11.08 4.85 -2.27
N ILE A 34 -11.52 3.81 -1.54
CA ILE A 34 -12.74 3.83 -0.72
C ILE A 34 -12.45 3.87 0.79
N CYS A 35 -11.17 3.95 1.16
CA CYS A 35 -10.74 4.00 2.55
C CYS A 35 -11.05 5.38 3.17
N PRO A 36 -11.54 5.47 4.42
CA PRO A 36 -11.86 6.76 5.05
C PRO A 36 -10.70 7.74 5.12
N SER A 37 -9.46 7.26 5.22
CA SER A 37 -8.27 8.12 5.25
C SER A 37 -7.88 8.63 3.85
N TYR A 38 -8.35 7.99 2.78
CA TYR A 38 -8.04 8.36 1.40
C TYR A 38 -8.81 9.62 0.99
N ASN A 39 -8.12 10.62 0.45
CA ASN A 39 -8.70 11.92 0.12
C ASN A 39 -8.48 12.31 -1.35
N ASP A 40 -9.10 13.40 -1.76
CA ASP A 40 -9.04 13.88 -3.15
C ASP A 40 -7.61 14.23 -3.58
N CYS A 41 -6.74 14.69 -2.67
CA CYS A 41 -5.32 14.93 -2.98
C CYS A 41 -4.60 13.64 -3.41
N ALA A 42 -4.78 12.56 -2.66
CA ALA A 42 -4.19 11.26 -3.03
C ALA A 42 -4.78 10.74 -4.35
N LYS A 43 -6.07 10.98 -4.59
CA LYS A 43 -6.74 10.64 -5.86
C LYS A 43 -6.17 11.40 -7.05
N GLU A 44 -6.01 12.71 -6.93
CA GLU A 44 -5.49 13.58 -8.00
C GLU A 44 -4.04 13.25 -8.35
N LYS A 45 -3.25 12.81 -7.37
CA LYS A 45 -1.86 12.38 -7.56
C LYS A 45 -1.70 10.90 -7.90
N ASP A 46 -2.81 10.16 -7.98
CA ASP A 46 -2.82 8.71 -8.15
C ASP A 46 -1.93 7.97 -7.11
N GLU A 47 -1.87 8.51 -5.90
CA GLU A 47 -1.19 7.87 -4.78
C GLU A 47 -2.05 6.71 -4.28
N ASN A 48 -1.57 5.48 -4.44
CA ASN A 48 -2.29 4.28 -4.03
C ASN A 48 -1.31 3.18 -3.53
N VAL A 49 -1.85 2.03 -3.12
CA VAL A 49 -1.08 0.83 -2.70
C VAL A 49 0.05 1.18 -1.73
N PHE A 50 -0.26 2.03 -0.75
CA PHE A 50 0.71 2.59 0.21
C PHE A 50 1.52 1.53 0.97
N CYS A 51 1.00 0.31 1.11
CA CYS A 51 1.75 -0.81 1.68
C CYS A 51 2.98 -1.23 0.86
N ILE A 52 3.06 -0.84 -0.41
CA ILE A 52 4.17 -1.14 -1.32
C ILE A 52 4.87 0.15 -1.76
N THR A 53 4.10 1.19 -2.08
CA THR A 53 4.61 2.47 -2.60
C THR A 53 5.16 3.38 -1.50
N GLY A 54 4.79 3.13 -0.24
CA GLY A 54 5.23 3.91 0.92
C GLY A 54 4.16 4.88 1.43
N LYS A 55 4.54 5.80 2.30
CA LYS A 55 3.62 6.82 2.81
C LYS A 55 3.27 7.85 1.74
N SER A 56 2.10 8.48 1.91
CA SER A 56 1.69 9.61 1.09
C SER A 56 2.65 10.79 1.23
N GLU A 57 2.93 11.47 0.12
CA GLU A 57 3.72 12.70 0.11
C GLU A 57 2.81 13.92 0.28
N GLY A 58 2.37 14.10 1.53
CA GLY A 58 1.68 15.30 1.98
C GLY A 58 0.16 15.33 1.76
N CYS A 59 -0.44 14.30 1.17
CA CYS A 59 -1.90 14.21 1.08
C CYS A 59 -2.53 13.62 2.35
N ILE A 60 -2.00 12.50 2.84
CA ILE A 60 -2.60 11.77 3.98
C ILE A 60 -1.92 12.19 5.29
N ASN A 61 -2.52 13.14 5.99
CA ASN A 61 -2.02 13.70 7.25
C ASN A 61 -2.89 13.37 8.48
N MET A 62 -4.01 12.68 8.29
CA MET A 62 -4.93 12.27 9.35
C MET A 62 -5.36 10.81 9.15
N GLU A 63 -5.53 10.11 10.26
CA GLU A 63 -5.96 8.71 10.30
C GLU A 63 -7.45 8.62 10.62
N LEU A 64 -8.30 8.68 9.59
CA LEU A 64 -9.76 8.59 9.74
C LEU A 64 -10.27 7.14 9.80
N GLY A 65 -9.39 6.18 9.51
CA GLY A 65 -9.63 4.74 9.51
C GLY A 65 -8.91 4.02 8.36
N CYS A 66 -8.62 2.72 8.51
CA CYS A 66 -7.98 1.88 7.49
C CYS A 66 -8.89 0.70 7.12
N LEU A 67 -9.16 0.51 5.83
CA LEU A 67 -9.79 -0.72 5.29
C LEU A 67 -8.75 -1.77 4.87
N CYS A 68 -7.51 -1.56 5.26
CA CYS A 68 -6.35 -2.37 4.90
C CYS A 68 -6.53 -3.85 5.33
N PRO A 69 -7.09 -4.19 6.50
CA PRO A 69 -7.37 -5.59 6.87
C PRO A 69 -8.39 -6.30 5.96
N THR A 70 -9.24 -5.55 5.26
CA THR A 70 -10.24 -6.11 4.32
C THR A 70 -9.75 -6.09 2.88
N CYS A 71 -8.55 -5.56 2.61
CA CYS A 71 -7.97 -5.49 1.29
C CYS A 71 -7.57 -6.90 0.81
N PRO A 72 -8.03 -7.37 -0.36
CA PRO A 72 -7.62 -8.66 -0.92
C PRO A 72 -6.10 -8.83 -1.00
N LEU A 73 -5.39 -7.76 -1.39
CA LEU A 73 -3.92 -7.72 -1.40
C LEU A 73 -3.34 -8.00 0.00
N ALA A 74 -3.86 -7.30 1.01
CA ALA A 74 -3.37 -7.44 2.37
C ALA A 74 -3.66 -8.83 2.95
N GLN A 75 -4.83 -9.39 2.67
CA GLN A 75 -5.16 -10.76 3.07
C GLN A 75 -4.28 -11.80 2.40
N LYS A 76 -4.01 -11.64 1.10
CA LYS A 76 -3.18 -12.56 0.30
C LYS A 76 -1.74 -12.60 0.78
N TYR A 77 -1.15 -11.44 1.13
CA TYR A 77 0.25 -11.33 1.53
C TYR A 77 0.45 -11.11 3.03
N GLN A 78 -0.62 -11.21 3.83
CA GLN A 78 -0.62 -11.00 5.28
C GLN A 78 -0.08 -9.62 5.70
N ILE A 79 -0.34 -8.61 4.88
CA ILE A 79 0.11 -7.24 5.08
C ILE A 79 -0.72 -6.58 6.17
N GLY A 80 -0.07 -5.88 7.10
CA GLY A 80 -0.72 -5.01 8.05
C GLY A 80 -1.60 -5.70 9.09
N MET A 81 -1.28 -6.94 9.45
CA MET A 81 -1.93 -7.64 10.56
C MET A 81 -1.64 -6.97 11.92
N MET A 82 -0.46 -6.34 12.06
CA MET A 82 -0.08 -5.57 13.25
C MET A 82 -0.12 -4.06 13.01
N ASN A 83 0.37 -3.62 11.84
CA ASN A 83 0.59 -2.21 11.49
C ASN A 83 0.01 -1.92 10.11
N ASN A 84 -1.07 -1.14 10.01
CA ASN A 84 -1.82 -1.00 8.76
C ASN A 84 -1.89 0.42 8.19
N PHE A 85 -1.47 1.45 8.92
CA PHE A 85 -1.53 2.85 8.49
C PHE A 85 -0.35 3.24 7.59
N TYR A 86 -0.12 2.47 6.53
CA TYR A 86 1.01 2.68 5.61
C TYR A 86 0.98 4.06 4.93
N CYS A 87 -0.21 4.54 4.59
CA CYS A 87 -0.41 5.82 3.93
C CYS A 87 0.06 7.03 4.75
N HIS A 88 0.14 6.92 6.08
CA HIS A 88 0.56 8.00 6.97
C HIS A 88 1.88 7.70 7.69
N ARG A 89 2.01 6.48 8.24
CA ARG A 89 3.13 6.08 9.11
C ARG A 89 4.29 5.42 8.37
N GLY A 90 4.15 5.12 7.08
CA GLY A 90 5.20 4.47 6.28
C GLY A 90 5.15 2.94 6.34
N SER A 91 6.24 2.30 5.91
CA SER A 91 6.36 0.84 5.82
C SER A 91 6.14 0.12 7.15
N GLU A 92 5.98 -1.21 7.09
CA GLU A 92 5.80 -2.03 8.29
C GLU A 92 6.99 -1.91 9.25
N THR A 93 8.21 -1.77 8.71
CA THR A 93 9.44 -1.56 9.47
C THR A 93 9.52 -0.18 10.10
N GLU A 94 8.97 0.86 9.47
CA GLU A 94 8.91 2.22 10.04
C GLU A 94 7.90 2.33 11.20
N GLN A 95 6.98 1.36 11.30
CA GLN A 95 5.95 1.30 12.34
C GLN A 95 6.30 0.35 13.51
N LYS A 96 7.52 -0.19 13.56
CA LYS A 96 8.00 -1.08 14.64
C LYS A 96 8.62 -0.34 15.81
#